data_AF-A0A412RM09-F1
#
_entry.id   AF-A0A412RM09-F1
#
_cell.length_a   1.000
_cell.length_b   1.000
_cell.length_c   1.000
_cell.angle_alpha   90.00
_cell.angle_beta   90.00
_cell.angle_gamma   90.00
#
_symmetry.space_group_name_H-M   'P 1'
#
loop_
_entity.id
_entity.type
_entity.pdbx_description
1 polymer ?
#
loop_
_entity_poly.entity_id
_entity_poly.type
_entity_poly.pdbx_seq_one_letter_code
_entity_poly.pdbx_strand_id
1 'polypeptide(L)'
;MHYTVVETKAADGYILDETAHDVTLRYDDNAPDVVVTTLKLANVPTEPKLPQTGDNANPLLYLGIGALALITGVGVGLRGRKKKNKQ
;
A
#
# COMPACT_ATOMS: atom_id res chain seq x y z
N MET A 1 10.52 38.01 -14.00
CA MET A 1 9.21 37.88 -14.69
C MET A 1 8.45 36.72 -14.04
N HIS A 2 7.13 36.86 -13.85
CA HIS A 2 6.30 35.83 -13.21
C HIS A 2 5.43 35.14 -14.26
N TYR A 3 5.41 33.82 -14.21
CA TYR A 3 4.61 32.97 -15.08
C TYR A 3 3.88 31.94 -14.24
N THR A 4 2.71 31.52 -14.69
CA THR A 4 1.95 30.45 -14.05
C THR A 4 1.88 29.28 -15.01
N VAL A 5 2.19 28.10 -14.52
CA VAL A 5 2.12 26.84 -15.26
C VAL A 5 0.95 26.02 -14.73
N VAL A 6 0.11 25.53 -15.63
CA VAL A 6 -1.03 24.65 -15.32
C VAL A 6 -0.89 23.35 -16.12
N GLU A 7 -1.19 22.21 -15.50
CA GLU A 7 -1.28 20.94 -16.22
C GLU A 7 -2.57 20.94 -17.05
N THR A 8 -2.47 20.71 -18.36
CA THR A 8 -3.64 20.67 -19.26
C THR A 8 -4.08 19.25 -19.61
N LYS A 9 -3.19 18.28 -19.38
CA LYS A 9 -3.43 16.87 -19.66
C LYS A 9 -2.55 16.00 -18.78
N ALA A 10 -3.19 15.14 -17.99
CA ALA A 10 -2.53 14.05 -17.28
C ALA A 10 -2.25 12.86 -18.21
N ALA A 11 -1.24 12.06 -17.86
CA ALA A 11 -1.02 10.76 -18.48
C ALA A 11 -2.11 9.75 -18.08
N ASP A 12 -2.30 8.72 -18.92
CA ASP A 12 -3.27 7.67 -18.63
C ASP A 12 -2.98 7.00 -17.28
N GLY A 13 -4.02 6.84 -16.45
CA GLY A 13 -3.91 6.28 -15.10
C GLY A 13 -3.48 7.28 -14.02
N TYR A 14 -3.44 8.58 -14.32
CA TYR A 14 -3.15 9.66 -13.36
C TYR A 14 -4.24 10.74 -13.34
N ILE A 15 -4.40 11.36 -12.18
CA ILE A 15 -5.34 12.46 -11.95
C ILE A 15 -4.68 13.77 -12.42
N LEU A 16 -5.44 14.60 -13.12
CA LEU A 16 -5.01 15.94 -13.55
C LEU A 16 -4.81 16.85 -12.33
N ASP A 17 -3.63 17.50 -12.26
CA ASP A 17 -3.39 18.55 -11.29
C ASP A 17 -3.89 19.91 -11.82
N GLU A 18 -5.04 20.35 -11.30
CA GLU A 18 -5.62 21.66 -11.64
C GLU A 18 -4.93 22.85 -10.92
N THR A 19 -3.91 22.59 -10.10
CA THR A 19 -3.21 23.66 -9.39
C THR A 19 -2.31 24.48 -10.31
N ALA A 20 -2.38 25.80 -10.14
CA ALA A 20 -1.53 26.76 -10.81
C ALA A 20 -0.20 26.89 -10.06
N HIS A 21 0.90 26.64 -10.76
CA HIS A 21 2.26 26.71 -10.21
C HIS A 21 2.96 27.98 -10.67
N ASP A 22 3.29 28.86 -9.73
CA ASP A 22 4.00 30.10 -10.01
C ASP A 22 5.51 29.87 -10.18
N VAL A 23 6.02 30.30 -11.32
CA VAL A 23 7.43 30.22 -11.70
C VAL A 23 7.96 31.63 -11.92
N THR A 24 9.09 31.94 -11.29
CA THR A 24 9.78 33.21 -11.48
C THR A 24 11.01 32.99 -12.35
N LEU A 25 11.00 33.52 -13.56
CA LEU A 25 12.19 33.60 -14.41
C LEU A 25 12.98 34.86 -14.01
N ARG A 26 14.22 34.65 -13.54
CA ARG A 26 15.17 35.72 -13.21
C ARG A 26 16.21 35.80 -14.33
N TYR A 27 16.38 37.00 -14.87
CA TYR A 27 17.49 37.35 -15.74
C TYR A 27 18.53 38.03 -14.87
N ASP A 28 19.75 37.51 -14.85
CA ASP A 28 20.92 38.20 -14.28
C ASP A 28 21.62 38.99 -15.42
N ASP A 29 22.49 39.95 -15.09
CA ASP A 29 23.19 40.80 -16.08
C ASP A 29 24.11 39.99 -17.02
N ASN A 30 24.30 38.70 -16.72
CA ASN A 30 25.03 37.71 -17.52
C ASN A 30 24.12 36.50 -17.88
N ALA A 31 22.84 36.76 -18.17
CA ALA A 31 21.86 35.71 -18.44
C ALA A 31 22.13 35.00 -19.78
N PRO A 32 22.17 33.65 -19.82
CA PRO A 32 22.24 32.89 -21.06
C PRO A 32 20.95 33.06 -21.89
N ASP A 33 21.03 32.79 -23.20
CA ASP A 33 19.89 32.88 -24.14
C ASP A 33 18.65 32.08 -23.70
N VAL A 34 18.82 31.08 -22.82
CA VAL A 34 17.72 30.26 -22.26
C VAL A 34 17.84 30.17 -20.75
N VAL A 35 16.83 30.67 -20.03
CA VAL A 35 16.67 30.50 -18.57
C VAL A 35 15.74 29.32 -18.29
N VAL A 36 16.24 28.29 -17.60
CA VAL A 36 15.48 27.07 -17.26
C VAL A 36 15.14 27.07 -15.78
N THR A 37 13.88 26.80 -15.44
CA THR A 37 13.45 26.44 -14.08
C THR A 37 12.87 25.02 -14.10
N THR A 38 13.22 24.22 -13.09
CA THR A 38 12.68 22.88 -12.90
C THR A 38 11.72 22.86 -11.72
N LEU A 39 10.44 22.58 -11.99
CA LEU A 39 9.44 22.29 -10.98
C LEU A 39 9.31 20.76 -10.83
N LYS A 40 9.41 20.25 -9.60
CA LYS A 40 9.21 18.82 -9.30
C LYS A 40 7.83 18.64 -8.70
N LEU A 41 6.98 17.86 -9.38
CA LEU A 41 5.62 17.58 -8.96
C LEU A 41 5.40 16.06 -8.85
N ALA A 42 4.57 15.64 -7.91
CA ALA A 42 4.25 14.23 -7.71
C ALA A 42 2.85 13.93 -8.30
N ASN A 43 2.77 12.97 -9.22
CA ASN A 43 1.50 12.59 -9.83
C ASN A 43 0.72 11.64 -8.92
N VAL A 44 -0.61 11.79 -8.91
CA VAL A 44 -1.52 10.92 -8.17
C VAL A 44 -2.16 9.91 -9.13
N PRO A 45 -1.98 8.59 -8.95
CA PRO A 45 -2.62 7.60 -9.81
C PRO A 45 -4.14 7.58 -9.57
N THR A 46 -4.91 7.29 -10.62
CA THR A 46 -6.38 7.19 -10.55
C THR A 46 -6.84 5.99 -9.72
N GLU A 47 -6.05 4.91 -9.71
CA GLU A 47 -6.32 3.73 -8.90
C GLU A 47 -5.32 3.65 -7.74
N PRO A 48 -5.79 3.75 -6.47
CA PRO A 48 -4.92 3.60 -5.33
C PRO A 48 -4.46 2.14 -5.19
N LYS A 49 -3.17 1.94 -4.90
CA LYS A 49 -2.66 0.62 -4.52
C LYS A 49 -3.17 0.29 -3.12
N LEU A 50 -4.26 -0.47 -3.06
CA LEU A 50 -4.78 -0.97 -1.80
C LEU A 50 -3.82 -2.01 -1.22
N PRO A 51 -3.59 -2.02 0.11
CA PRO A 51 -2.91 -3.15 0.74
C PRO A 51 -3.75 -4.41 0.50
N GLN A 52 -3.10 -5.56 0.40
CA GLN A 52 -3.82 -6.82 0.37
C GLN A 52 -4.53 -7.03 1.72
N THR A 53 -5.85 -6.81 1.76
CA THR A 53 -6.67 -7.02 2.96
C THR A 53 -7.31 -8.40 2.92
N GLY A 54 -7.12 -9.17 4.00
CA GLY A 54 -7.64 -10.54 4.12
C GLY A 54 -6.56 -11.59 3.91
N ASP A 55 -6.72 -12.72 4.61
CA ASP A 55 -5.85 -13.90 4.46
C ASP A 55 -6.36 -14.79 3.32
N ASN A 56 -5.44 -15.36 2.55
CA ASN A 56 -5.72 -16.31 1.47
C ASN A 56 -5.31 -17.75 1.85
N ALA A 57 -5.12 -18.00 3.16
CA ALA A 57 -4.80 -19.32 3.67
C ALA A 57 -5.79 -20.40 3.19
N ASN A 58 -5.25 -21.55 2.82
CA ASN A 58 -6.03 -22.69 2.34
C ASN A 58 -7.00 -23.18 3.44
N PRO A 59 -8.32 -23.30 3.18
CA PRO A 59 -9.29 -23.80 4.16
C PRO A 59 -8.91 -25.15 4.79
N LEU A 60 -8.18 -26.00 4.06
CA LEU A 60 -7.68 -27.28 4.56
C LEU A 60 -6.72 -27.12 5.75
N LEU A 61 -5.98 -26.01 5.83
CA LEU A 61 -5.08 -25.71 6.95
C LEU A 61 -5.87 -25.58 8.26
N TYR A 62 -6.97 -24.82 8.25
CA TYR A 62 -7.80 -24.64 9.44
C TYR A 62 -8.51 -25.92 9.84
N LEU A 63 -8.98 -26.71 8.88
CA LEU A 63 -9.55 -28.03 9.14
C LEU A 63 -8.51 -28.96 9.78
N GLY A 64 -7.27 -28.94 9.28
CA GLY A 64 -6.16 -29.71 9.84
C GLY A 64 -5.84 -29.32 11.28
N ILE A 65 -5.75 -28.02 11.58
CA ILE A 65 -5.53 -27.51 12.94
C ILE A 65 -6.68 -27.90 13.87
N GLY A 66 -7.93 -27.74 13.41
CA GLY A 66 -9.12 -28.12 14.17
C GLY A 66 -9.13 -29.62 14.51
N ALA A 67 -8.82 -30.48 13.53
CA ALA A 67 -8.75 -31.93 13.74
C ALA A 67 -7.64 -32.31 14.75
N LEU A 68 -6.46 -31.70 14.66
CA LEU A 68 -5.37 -31.92 15.61
C LEU A 68 -5.76 -31.49 17.04
N ALA A 69 -6.44 -30.36 17.19
CA ALA A 69 -6.92 -29.89 18.49
C ALA A 69 -7.92 -30.88 19.13
N LEU A 70 -8.83 -31.45 18.32
CA LEU A 70 -9.77 -32.46 18.79
C LEU A 70 -9.06 -33.76 19.20
N ILE A 71 -8.14 -34.27 18.37
CA ILE A 71 -7.39 -35.51 18.66
C ILE A 71 -6.58 -35.37 19.95
N THR A 72 -5.88 -34.25 20.11
CA THR A 72 -5.07 -33.97 21.31
C THR A 72 -5.95 -33.84 22.55
N GLY A 73 -7.07 -33.12 22.47
CA GLY A 73 -8.04 -33.00 23.56
C GLY A 73 -8.61 -34.35 24.01
N VAL A 74 -9.04 -35.19 23.08
CA VAL A 74 -9.56 -36.55 23.38
C VAL A 74 -8.47 -37.43 24.01
N GLY A 75 -7.27 -37.44 23.43
CA GLY A 75 -6.15 -38.24 23.94
C GLY A 75 -5.75 -37.89 25.38
N VAL A 76 -5.66 -36.60 25.70
CA VAL A 76 -5.38 -36.11 27.05
C VAL A 76 -6.51 -36.47 28.01
N GLY A 77 -7.77 -36.30 27.60
CA GLY A 77 -8.95 -36.64 28.42
C GLY A 77 -9.01 -38.13 28.78
N LEU A 78 -8.77 -39.02 27.81
CA LEU A 78 -8.73 -40.47 28.03
C LEU A 78 -7.57 -40.89 28.94
N ARG A 79 -6.39 -40.28 28.77
CA ARG A 79 -5.22 -40.52 29.63
C ARG A 79 -5.48 -40.05 31.07
N GLY A 80 -6.13 -38.90 31.24
CA GLY A 80 -6.54 -38.37 32.54
C GLY A 80 -7.53 -39.30 33.27
N ARG A 81 -8.53 -39.83 32.55
CA ARG A 81 -9.47 -40.84 33.09
C ARG A 81 -8.76 -42.12 33.54
N LYS A 82 -7.84 -42.66 32.73
CA LYS A 82 -7.08 -43.86 33.09
C LYS A 82 -6.21 -43.66 34.34
N LYS A 83 -5.70 -42.45 34.57
CA LYS A 83 -4.89 -42.13 35.75
C LYS A 83 -5.73 -42.07 37.04
N LYS A 84 -6.99 -41.60 36.95
CA LYS A 84 -7.94 -41.58 38.08
C LYS A 84 -8.43 -42.98 38.48
N ASN A 85 -8.61 -43.89 37.52
CA ASN A 85 -9.06 -45.26 37.78
C ASN A 85 -7.95 -46.21 38.29
N LYS A 86 -6.70 -45.75 38.38
CA LYS A 86 -5.55 -46.52 38.89
C LYS A 86 -5.07 -46.05 40.27
N GLN A 87 -5.74 -45.06 40.86
CA GLN A 87 -5.60 -44.67 42.27
C GLN A 87 -6.79 -45.23 43.05
#